data_AF-A0A355S0G5-F1
#
_entry.id   AF-A0A355S0G5-F1
#
_cell.length_a   1.000
_cell.length_b   1.000
_cell.length_c   1.000
_cell.angle_alpha   90.00
_cell.angle_beta   90.00
_cell.angle_gamma   90.00
#
_symmetry.space_group_name_H-M   'P 1'
#
loop_
_entity.id
_entity.type
_entity.pdbx_description
1 polymer ?
#
loop_
_entity_poly.entity_id
_entity_poly.type
_entity_poly.pdbx_seq_one_letter_code
_entity_poly.pdbx_strand_id
1 'polypeptide(L)'
;MISEKLALNNKAQAYSIFKNSLIVLMLIGGGLSVSLYLSAPYLIKWLRWRGDAYYSLISIAAAPFFVSIMSCFRGYFQGMQMMALPAGSQVVEQLGRVVVGVGLTYLLMPYGIGLSAAGASFGACAGAISGCILLIAGFMKRR
;
A
#
# COMPACT_ATOMS: atom_id res chain seq x y z
N MET A 1 7.07 22.55 -4.84
CA MET A 1 6.76 21.15 -5.27
C MET A 1 8.04 20.44 -5.74
N ILE A 2 8.05 19.11 -5.89
CA ILE A 2 9.23 18.38 -6.43
C ILE A 2 9.56 18.88 -7.85
N SER A 3 8.55 19.00 -8.71
CA SER A 3 8.68 19.48 -10.10
C SER A 3 9.30 20.88 -10.21
N GLU A 4 8.95 21.77 -9.27
CA GLU A 4 9.48 23.14 -9.20
C GLU A 4 10.97 23.17 -8.82
N LYS A 5 11.38 22.35 -7.85
CA LYS A 5 12.80 22.26 -7.45
C LYS A 5 13.67 21.59 -8.51
N LEU A 6 13.11 20.65 -9.26
CA LEU A 6 13.76 20.07 -10.44
C LEU A 6 13.89 21.08 -11.60
N ALA A 7 12.88 21.92 -11.84
CA ALA A 7 12.96 22.99 -12.84
C ALA A 7 14.05 24.02 -12.50
N LEU A 8 14.31 24.25 -11.20
CA LEU A 8 15.40 25.10 -10.69
C LEU A 8 16.75 24.36 -10.57
N ASN A 9 16.88 23.16 -11.16
CA ASN A 9 18.07 22.28 -11.11
C ASN A 9 18.54 21.90 -9.69
N ASN A 10 17.69 22.07 -8.67
CA ASN A 10 18.04 21.83 -7.28
C ASN A 10 17.64 20.42 -6.82
N LYS A 11 18.37 19.42 -7.31
CA LYS A 11 18.12 17.99 -7.03
C LYS A 11 18.22 17.65 -5.54
N ALA A 12 19.11 18.33 -4.80
CA ALA A 12 19.28 18.13 -3.36
C ALA A 12 18.02 18.52 -2.57
N GLN A 13 17.40 19.66 -2.90
CA GLN A 13 16.15 20.09 -2.26
C GLN A 13 14.98 19.16 -2.64
N ALA A 14 14.89 18.71 -3.90
CA ALA A 14 13.88 17.75 -4.31
C ALA A 14 13.99 16.42 -3.53
N TYR A 15 15.22 15.95 -3.28
CA TYR A 15 15.46 14.75 -2.47
C TYR A 15 15.12 14.95 -0.98
N SER A 16 15.44 16.12 -0.41
CA SER A 16 15.07 16.45 0.98
C SER A 16 13.55 16.46 1.17
N ILE A 17 12.80 17.05 0.24
CA ILE A 17 11.33 17.03 0.23
C ILE A 17 10.83 15.58 0.18
N PHE A 18 11.36 14.76 -0.72
CA PHE A 18 10.99 13.34 -0.80
C PHE A 18 11.23 12.61 0.52
N LYS A 19 12.41 12.74 1.14
CA LYS A 19 12.75 12.08 2.39
C LYS A 19 11.80 12.50 3.53
N ASN A 20 11.52 13.80 3.65
CA ASN A 20 10.61 14.31 4.67
C ASN A 20 9.17 13.81 4.44
N SER A 21 8.69 13.85 3.19
CA SER A 21 7.39 13.30 2.83
C SER A 21 7.29 11.80 3.10
N LEU A 22 8.37 11.05 2.85
CA LEU A 22 8.40 9.61 3.11
C LEU A 22 8.24 9.31 4.60
N ILE A 23 8.95 10.02 5.47
CA ILE A 23 8.84 9.86 6.93
C ILE A 23 7.42 10.17 7.40
N VAL A 24 6.85 11.30 6.96
CA VAL A 24 5.48 11.70 7.33
C VAL A 24 4.45 10.66 6.87
N LEU A 25 4.56 10.20 5.63
CA LEU A 25 3.63 9.19 5.08
C LEU A 25 3.80 7.82 5.74
N MET A 26 5.01 7.42 6.11
CA MET A 26 5.24 6.19 6.88
C MET A 26 4.61 6.28 8.27
N LEU A 27 4.72 7.42 8.96
CA LEU A 27 4.10 7.62 10.26
C LEU A 27 2.56 7.61 10.16
N ILE A 28 2.00 8.28 9.16
CA ILE A 28 0.55 8.29 8.94
C ILE A 28 0.05 6.90 8.53
N GLY A 29 0.68 6.26 7.55
CA GLY A 29 0.29 4.93 7.06
C GLY A 29 0.45 3.86 8.14
N GLY A 30 1.54 3.93 8.92
CA GLY A 30 1.77 3.06 10.07
C GLY A 30 0.75 3.30 11.18
N GLY A 31 0.49 4.56 11.53
CA GLY A 31 -0.53 4.95 12.50
C GLY A 31 -1.92 4.48 12.11
N LEU A 32 -2.31 4.64 10.84
CA LEU A 32 -3.58 4.13 10.31
C LEU A 32 -3.64 2.60 10.35
N SER A 33 -2.56 1.91 10.01
CA SER A 33 -2.50 0.44 10.03
C SER A 33 -2.65 -0.11 11.45
N VAL A 34 -1.93 0.48 12.41
CA VAL A 34 -2.02 0.12 13.84
C VAL A 34 -3.40 0.47 14.39
N SER A 35 -3.91 1.67 14.08
CA SER A 35 -5.24 2.09 14.52
C SER A 35 -6.31 1.14 13.98
N LEU A 36 -6.25 0.75 12.71
CA LEU A 36 -7.22 -0.18 12.12
C LEU A 36 -7.14 -1.56 12.78
N TYR A 37 -5.94 -2.06 13.05
CA TYR A 37 -5.74 -3.33 13.75
C TYR A 37 -6.31 -3.32 15.17
N LEU A 38 -6.02 -2.27 15.95
CA LEU A 38 -6.52 -2.12 17.32
C LEU A 38 -8.03 -1.86 17.38
N SER A 39 -8.57 -1.13 16.40
CA SER A 39 -9.99 -0.81 16.32
C SER A 39 -10.83 -1.95 15.71
N ALA A 40 -10.23 -2.96 15.08
CA ALA A 40 -10.94 -4.07 14.44
C ALA A 40 -12.01 -4.74 15.34
N PRO A 41 -11.72 -5.16 16.60
CA PRO A 41 -12.74 -5.77 17.46
C PRO A 41 -13.85 -4.80 17.89
N TYR A 42 -13.53 -3.51 18.04
CA TYR A 42 -14.51 -2.47 18.39
C TYR A 42 -15.44 -2.18 17.21
N LEU A 43 -14.89 -2.08 15.99
CA LEU A 43 -15.64 -1.86 14.76
C LEU A 43 -16.68 -2.95 14.51
N ILE A 44 -16.31 -4.22 14.69
CA ILE A 44 -17.23 -5.35 14.48
C ILE A 44 -18.40 -5.31 15.46
N LYS A 45 -18.11 -5.04 16.74
CA LYS A 45 -19.14 -4.95 17.78
C LYS A 45 -20.06 -3.76 17.54
N TRP A 46 -19.50 -2.61 17.20
CA TRP A 46 -20.25 -1.37 17.01
C TRP A 46 -21.14 -1.41 15.77
N LEU A 47 -20.63 -1.96 14.66
CA LEU A 47 -21.36 -2.08 13.40
C LEU A 47 -22.22 -3.35 13.32
N ARG A 48 -22.23 -4.19 14.36
CA ARG A 48 -22.94 -5.48 14.43
C ARG A 48 -22.61 -6.39 13.26
N TRP A 49 -21.35 -6.42 12.84
CA TRP A 49 -20.87 -7.31 11.79
C TRP A 49 -20.74 -8.76 12.28
N ARG A 50 -20.78 -9.72 11.34
CA ARG A 50 -20.46 -11.12 11.64
C ARG A 50 -19.04 -11.21 12.20
N GLY A 51 -18.84 -12.05 13.22
CA GLY A 51 -17.53 -12.24 13.87
C GLY A 51 -16.42 -12.59 12.88
N ASP A 52 -16.77 -13.31 11.81
CA ASP A 52 -15.89 -13.73 10.73
C ASP A 52 -15.24 -12.56 9.94
N ALA A 53 -15.87 -11.37 9.94
CA ALA A 53 -15.33 -10.16 9.30
C ALA A 53 -14.05 -9.65 9.97
N TYR A 54 -13.75 -10.12 11.19
CA TYR A 54 -12.51 -9.86 11.90
C TYR A 54 -11.28 -10.24 11.10
N TYR A 55 -11.32 -11.42 10.48
CA TYR A 55 -10.19 -11.91 9.70
C TYR A 55 -9.94 -11.02 8.48
N SER A 56 -10.99 -10.54 7.80
CA SER A 56 -10.87 -9.57 6.71
C SER A 56 -10.25 -8.25 7.16
N LEU A 57 -10.71 -7.67 8.28
CA LEU A 57 -10.19 -6.40 8.79
C LEU A 57 -8.71 -6.48 9.16
N ILE A 58 -8.30 -7.55 9.83
CA ILE A 58 -6.89 -7.72 10.18
C ILE A 58 -6.04 -7.96 8.95
N SER A 59 -6.53 -8.75 8.00
CA SER A 59 -5.77 -9.06 6.79
C SER A 59 -5.44 -7.82 5.94
N ILE A 60 -6.36 -6.83 5.90
CA ILE A 60 -6.15 -5.57 5.18
C ILE A 60 -5.44 -4.51 6.04
N ALA A 61 -5.32 -4.70 7.35
CA ALA A 61 -4.83 -3.68 8.27
C ALA A 61 -3.41 -3.19 7.95
N ALA A 62 -2.56 -4.02 7.34
CA ALA A 62 -1.21 -3.62 6.94
C ALA A 62 -1.15 -2.86 5.59
N ALA A 63 -2.22 -2.87 4.79
CA ALA A 63 -2.24 -2.26 3.46
C ALA A 63 -1.96 -0.74 3.48
N PRO A 64 -2.56 0.07 4.39
CA PRO A 64 -2.33 1.50 4.43
C PRO A 64 -0.85 1.87 4.55
N PHE A 65 -0.07 1.13 5.35
CA PHE A 65 1.36 1.36 5.50
C PHE A 65 2.11 1.26 4.16
N PHE A 66 1.93 0.16 3.43
CA PHE A 66 2.59 -0.04 2.13
C PHE A 66 2.07 0.92 1.06
N VAL A 67 0.76 1.21 1.06
CA VAL A 67 0.16 2.19 0.14
C VAL A 67 0.70 3.60 0.38
N SER A 68 0.93 4.00 1.62
CA SER A 68 1.54 5.30 1.94
C SER A 68 2.97 5.42 1.41
N ILE A 69 3.77 4.35 1.55
CA ILE A 69 5.14 4.30 1.00
C ILE A 69 5.08 4.41 -0.53
N MET A 70 4.27 3.57 -1.19
CA MET A 70 4.09 3.63 -2.65
C MET A 70 3.64 5.00 -3.14
N SER A 71 2.70 5.63 -2.45
CA SER A 71 2.18 6.96 -2.82
C SER A 71 3.28 8.02 -2.79
N CYS A 72 4.20 7.93 -1.81
CA CYS A 72 5.37 8.82 -1.76
C CYS A 72 6.29 8.63 -2.99
N PHE A 73 6.64 7.38 -3.31
CA PHE A 73 7.46 7.08 -4.48
C PHE A 73 6.80 7.48 -5.79
N ARG A 74 5.49 7.20 -5.95
CA ARG A 74 4.72 7.62 -7.12
C ARG A 74 4.77 9.15 -7.26
N GLY A 75 4.51 9.89 -6.19
CA GLY A 75 4.61 11.36 -6.18
C GLY A 75 6.01 11.87 -6.56
N TYR A 76 7.07 11.21 -6.08
CA TYR A 76 8.45 11.55 -6.45
C TYR A 76 8.74 11.33 -7.94
N PHE A 77 8.39 10.16 -8.48
CA PHE A 77 8.58 9.85 -9.90
C PHE A 77 7.69 10.71 -10.81
N GLN A 78 6.45 10.98 -10.41
CA GLN A 78 5.55 11.91 -11.11
C GLN A 78 6.12 13.33 -11.12
N GLY A 79 6.69 13.80 -10.00
CA GLY A 79 7.34 15.10 -9.89
C GLY A 79 8.57 15.24 -10.78
N MET A 80 9.25 14.13 -11.09
CA MET A 80 10.34 14.07 -12.07
C MET A 80 9.86 13.88 -13.52
N GLN A 81 8.55 13.92 -13.79
CA GLN A 81 7.96 13.64 -15.11
C GLN A 81 8.16 12.18 -15.59
N MET A 82 8.42 11.24 -14.68
CA MET A 82 8.70 9.83 -15.00
C MET A 82 7.49 8.96 -14.69
N MET A 83 6.49 9.00 -15.57
CA MET A 83 5.19 8.33 -15.39
C MET A 83 5.21 6.82 -15.62
N ALA A 84 6.22 6.29 -16.34
CA ALA A 84 6.32 4.87 -16.65
C ALA A 84 6.45 3.99 -15.39
N LEU A 85 7.20 4.44 -14.38
CA LEU A 85 7.38 3.70 -13.12
C LEU A 85 6.08 3.66 -12.28
N PRO A 86 5.42 4.79 -11.99
CA PRO A 86 4.11 4.82 -11.36
C PRO A 86 3.08 3.93 -12.06
N ALA A 87 2.95 4.05 -13.39
CA ALA A 87 2.02 3.25 -14.17
C ALA A 87 2.31 1.75 -14.06
N GLY A 88 3.59 1.35 -14.23
CA GLY A 88 4.01 -0.04 -14.06
C GLY A 88 3.74 -0.57 -12.65
N SER A 89 4.01 0.23 -11.61
CA SER A 89 3.72 -0.16 -10.22
C SER A 89 2.23 -0.36 -9.96
N GLN A 90 1.36 0.39 -10.63
CA GLN A 90 -0.09 0.27 -10.48
C GLN A 90 -0.61 -1.00 -11.13
N VAL A 91 -0.09 -1.35 -12.32
CA VAL A 91 -0.41 -2.62 -12.98
C VAL A 91 0.05 -3.80 -12.12
N VAL A 92 1.28 -3.78 -11.63
CA VAL A 92 1.83 -4.85 -10.77
C VAL A 92 1.09 -4.97 -9.45
N GLU A 93 0.70 -3.85 -8.83
CA GLU A 93 -0.13 -3.84 -7.64
C GLU A 93 -1.48 -4.53 -7.88
N GLN A 94 -2.16 -4.21 -8.98
CA GLN A 94 -3.47 -4.79 -9.28
C GLN A 94 -3.38 -6.26 -9.67
N LEU A 95 -2.35 -6.65 -10.44
CA LEU A 95 -2.10 -8.06 -10.74
C LEU A 95 -1.83 -8.84 -9.45
N GLY A 96 -0.97 -8.32 -8.56
CA GLY A 96 -0.71 -8.93 -7.26
C GLY A 96 -1.99 -9.05 -6.42
N ARG A 97 -2.82 -8.02 -6.42
CA ARG A 97 -4.10 -8.01 -5.70
C ARG A 97 -5.06 -9.09 -6.20
N VAL A 98 -5.20 -9.24 -7.51
CA VAL A 98 -6.09 -10.24 -8.11
C VAL A 98 -5.53 -11.64 -7.92
N VAL A 99 -4.25 -11.87 -8.26
CA VAL A 99 -3.63 -13.19 -8.18
C VAL A 99 -3.62 -13.70 -6.74
N VAL A 100 -3.16 -12.87 -5.78
CA VAL A 100 -3.09 -13.27 -4.38
C VAL A 100 -4.47 -13.26 -3.72
N GLY A 101 -5.28 -12.23 -3.97
CA GLY A 101 -6.62 -12.13 -3.38
C GLY A 101 -7.52 -13.27 -3.81
N VAL A 102 -7.72 -13.44 -5.12
CA VAL A 102 -8.56 -14.52 -5.67
C VAL A 102 -7.95 -15.89 -5.40
N GLY A 103 -6.63 -16.03 -5.53
CA GLY A 103 -5.93 -17.28 -5.22
C GLY A 103 -6.14 -17.72 -3.78
N LEU A 104 -5.93 -16.81 -2.80
CA LEU A 104 -6.16 -17.11 -1.40
C LEU A 104 -7.64 -17.33 -1.09
N THR A 105 -8.56 -16.60 -1.71
CA THR A 105 -9.99 -16.87 -1.56
C THR A 105 -10.36 -18.28 -1.98
N TYR A 106 -9.87 -18.76 -3.13
CA TYR A 106 -10.15 -20.11 -3.60
C TYR A 106 -9.54 -21.18 -2.68
N LEU A 107 -8.31 -20.96 -2.21
CA LEU A 107 -7.62 -21.87 -1.29
C LEU A 107 -8.25 -21.91 0.11
N LEU A 108 -8.78 -20.78 0.59
CA LEU A 108 -9.38 -20.65 1.92
C LEU A 108 -10.88 -20.95 1.93
N MET A 109 -11.51 -21.09 0.76
CA MET A 109 -12.92 -21.49 0.59
C MET A 109 -13.35 -22.67 1.44
N PRO A 110 -12.63 -23.81 1.49
CA PRO A 110 -13.02 -24.95 2.31
C PRO A 110 -12.92 -24.71 3.82
N TYR A 111 -12.17 -23.69 4.26
CA TYR A 111 -11.99 -23.35 5.67
C TYR A 111 -13.04 -22.34 6.18
N GLY A 112 -13.93 -21.88 5.30
CA GLY A 112 -15.06 -21.02 5.65
C GLY A 112 -15.01 -19.63 5.00
N ILE A 113 -16.19 -19.02 4.92
CA ILE A 113 -16.41 -17.75 4.21
C ILE A 113 -15.57 -16.61 4.82
N GLY A 114 -15.40 -16.60 6.15
CA GLY A 114 -14.59 -15.60 6.86
C GLY A 114 -13.12 -15.59 6.43
N LEU A 115 -12.49 -16.77 6.43
CA LEU A 115 -11.10 -16.92 6.01
C LEU A 115 -10.93 -16.66 4.52
N SER A 116 -11.91 -17.04 3.71
CA SER A 116 -11.93 -16.75 2.27
C SER A 116 -11.96 -15.25 1.98
N ALA A 117 -12.79 -14.52 2.72
CA ALA A 117 -12.87 -13.06 2.65
C ALA A 117 -11.59 -12.41 3.18
N ALA A 118 -10.94 -12.99 4.19
CA ALA A 118 -9.63 -12.55 4.65
C ALA A 118 -8.55 -12.74 3.58
N GLY A 119 -8.57 -13.85 2.85
CA GLY A 119 -7.71 -14.07 1.69
C GLY A 119 -7.89 -12.99 0.62
N ALA A 120 -9.15 -12.67 0.28
CA ALA A 120 -9.48 -11.62 -0.68
C ALA A 120 -8.91 -10.25 -0.24
N SER A 121 -9.17 -9.90 1.02
CA SER A 121 -8.73 -8.65 1.63
C SER A 121 -7.20 -8.54 1.75
N PHE A 122 -6.51 -9.64 2.07
CA PHE A 122 -5.04 -9.70 2.09
C PHE A 122 -4.42 -9.41 0.72
N GLY A 123 -5.13 -9.71 -0.37
CA GLY A 123 -4.69 -9.35 -1.72
C GLY A 123 -4.32 -7.87 -1.86
N ALA A 124 -5.01 -6.97 -1.15
CA ALA A 124 -4.66 -5.54 -1.14
C ALA A 124 -3.27 -5.28 -0.54
N CYS A 125 -2.92 -5.94 0.57
CA CYS A 125 -1.59 -5.89 1.17
C CYS A 125 -0.53 -6.45 0.22
N ALA A 126 -0.77 -7.63 -0.34
CA ALA A 126 0.18 -8.29 -1.23
C ALA A 126 0.44 -7.50 -2.52
N GLY A 127 -0.62 -6.94 -3.12
CA GLY A 127 -0.50 -6.03 -4.25
C GLY A 127 0.27 -4.76 -3.88
N ALA A 128 -0.02 -4.16 -2.73
CA ALA A 128 0.71 -2.98 -2.27
C ALA A 128 2.21 -3.26 -2.07
N ILE A 129 2.57 -4.44 -1.55
CA ILE A 129 3.97 -4.85 -1.41
C ILE A 129 4.63 -5.01 -2.79
N SER A 130 3.98 -5.70 -3.74
CA SER A 130 4.54 -5.94 -5.07
C SER A 130 4.77 -4.64 -5.85
N GLY A 131 3.80 -3.71 -5.81
CA GLY A 131 3.95 -2.38 -6.40
C GLY A 131 5.05 -1.54 -5.73
N CYS A 132 5.18 -1.66 -4.41
CA CYS A 132 6.22 -0.98 -3.64
C CYS A 132 7.63 -1.47 -4.01
N ILE A 133 7.82 -2.79 -4.13
CA ILE A 133 9.08 -3.40 -4.54
C ILE A 133 9.53 -2.86 -5.90
N LEU A 134 8.62 -2.77 -6.88
CA LEU A 134 8.94 -2.23 -8.21
C LEU A 134 9.44 -0.78 -8.12
N LEU A 135 8.77 0.06 -7.34
CA LEU A 135 9.16 1.47 -7.19
C LEU A 135 10.49 1.63 -6.46
N ILE A 136 10.73 0.84 -5.41
CA ILE A 136 12.01 0.83 -4.68
C ILE A 136 13.14 0.35 -5.60
N ALA A 137 12.94 -0.72 -6.37
CA ALA A 137 13.92 -1.20 -7.34
C ALA A 137 14.21 -0.14 -8.42
N GLY A 138 13.17 0.52 -8.91
CA GLY A 138 13.29 1.65 -9.85
C GLY A 138 14.05 2.84 -9.27
N PHE A 139 13.90 3.09 -7.97
CA PHE A 139 14.63 4.13 -7.24
C PHE A 139 16.11 3.77 -7.05
N MET A 140 16.40 2.54 -6.59
CA MET A 140 17.77 2.06 -6.38
C MET A 140 18.60 2.05 -7.66
N LYS A 141 18.00 1.68 -8.80
CA LYS A 141 18.71 1.66 -10.09
C LYS A 141 19.08 3.05 -10.61
N ARG A 142 18.47 4.11 -10.08
CA ARG A 142 18.64 5.50 -10.54
C ARG A 142 19.35 6.40 -9.53
N ARG A 143 19.67 5.85 -8.37
CA ARG A 143 20.52 6.49 -7.36
C ARG A 143 21.98 6.20 -7.69
#